data_AF-J4UXZ4-F1
#
_entry.id   AF-J4UXZ4-F1
#
_cell.length_a   1.000
_cell.length_b   1.000
_cell.length_c   1.000
_cell.angle_alpha   90.00
_cell.angle_beta   90.00
_cell.angle_gamma   90.00
#
_symmetry.space_group_name_H-M   'P 1'
#
loop_
_entity.id
_entity.type
_entity.pdbx_description
1 polymer ?
#
loop_
_entity_poly.entity_id
_entity_poly.type
_entity_poly.pdbx_seq_one_letter_code
_entity_poly.pdbx_strand_id
1 'polypeptide(L)'
;MPKQSIYNVGKFGVKAFTESLSLEMEIAESPVEVYCVFPGHIGTNIYSSSRFKSFEPDDAGAAIFGANAATEKEAGIQFKKNAPSSPEYAAKTILKNIKKKNKRILIGFDAHFYDLMSRLFPKSFLKIIWILPFLRNLFKSE
;
A
#
# COMPACT_ATOMS: atom_id res chain seq x y z
N MET A 1 -9.19 5.14 -0.19
CA MET A 1 -9.98 4.69 -1.36
C MET A 1 -11.47 4.81 -1.08
N PRO A 2 -12.31 5.23 -2.06
CA PRO A 2 -13.76 5.17 -1.94
C PRO A 2 -14.25 3.76 -1.56
N LYS A 3 -15.44 3.65 -0.94
CA LYS A 3 -16.04 2.39 -0.46
C LYS A 3 -15.26 1.62 0.63
N GLN A 4 -14.13 2.15 1.11
CA GLN A 4 -13.25 1.49 2.10
C GLN A 4 -12.96 2.40 3.31
N SER A 5 -13.96 3.18 3.77
CA SER A 5 -13.76 4.24 4.77
C SER A 5 -13.21 3.72 6.12
N ILE A 6 -13.73 2.60 6.62
CA ILE A 6 -13.27 2.00 7.88
C ILE A 6 -11.81 1.54 7.76
N TYR A 7 -11.47 0.88 6.64
CA TYR A 7 -10.09 0.48 6.35
C TYR A 7 -9.16 1.68 6.29
N ASN A 8 -9.56 2.75 5.58
CA ASN A 8 -8.77 3.97 5.46
C ASN A 8 -8.53 4.59 6.84
N VAL A 9 -9.60 4.82 7.63
CA VAL A 9 -9.50 5.41 8.98
C VAL A 9 -8.57 4.58 9.85
N GLY A 10 -8.76 3.26 9.89
CA GLY A 10 -7.91 2.36 10.67
C GLY A 10 -6.43 2.45 10.28
N LYS A 11 -6.11 2.42 8.97
CA LYS A 11 -4.71 2.49 8.50
C LYS A 11 -4.07 3.86 8.69
N PHE A 12 -4.85 4.96 8.59
CA PHE A 12 -4.37 6.30 8.95
C PHE A 12 -4.16 6.44 10.46
N GLY A 13 -5.01 5.84 11.29
CA GLY A 13 -4.84 5.80 12.74
C GLY A 13 -3.57 5.07 13.15
N VAL A 14 -3.34 3.86 12.60
CA VAL A 14 -2.11 3.09 12.82
C VAL A 14 -0.88 3.90 12.39
N LYS A 15 -0.94 4.57 11.23
CA LYS A 15 0.13 5.47 10.76
C LYS A 15 0.47 6.54 11.80
N ALA A 16 -0.52 7.34 12.18
CA ALA A 16 -0.31 8.48 13.06
C ALA A 16 0.22 8.03 14.44
N PHE A 17 -0.38 6.97 14.98
CA PHE A 17 0.04 6.38 16.24
C PHE A 17 1.49 5.88 16.19
N THR A 18 1.85 5.08 15.18
CA THR A 18 3.20 4.51 15.06
C THR A 18 4.26 5.60 14.82
N GLU A 19 3.95 6.63 14.03
CA GLU A 19 4.87 7.76 13.81
C GLU A 19 5.07 8.59 15.10
N SER A 20 4.01 8.87 15.87
CA SER A 20 4.12 9.53 17.20
C SER A 20 4.95 8.70 18.16
N LEU A 21 4.62 7.42 18.31
CA LEU A 21 5.31 6.51 19.23
C LEU A 21 6.80 6.36 18.89
N SER A 22 7.16 6.36 17.60
CA SER A 22 8.56 6.31 17.18
C SER A 22 9.37 7.50 17.69
N LEU A 23 8.79 8.71 17.64
CA LEU A 23 9.41 9.92 18.17
C LEU A 23 9.46 9.89 19.71
N GLU A 24 8.40 9.43 20.37
CA GLU A 24 8.38 9.30 21.83
C GLU A 24 9.48 8.36 22.34
N MET A 25 9.71 7.23 21.67
CA MET A 25 10.80 6.31 22.02
C MET A 25 12.18 6.92 21.81
N GLU A 26 12.35 7.74 20.77
CA GLU A 26 13.60 8.46 20.51
C GLU A 26 13.87 9.52 21.58
N ILE A 27 12.86 10.32 21.93
CA ILE A 27 12.94 11.36 22.98
C ILE A 27 13.22 10.73 24.37
N ALA A 28 12.63 9.57 24.66
CA ALA A 28 12.81 8.87 25.92
C ALA A 28 14.11 8.05 26.01
N GLU A 29 14.98 8.09 24.98
CA GLU A 29 16.18 7.26 24.88
C GLU A 29 15.89 5.77 25.12
N SER A 30 14.72 5.31 24.67
CA SER A 30 14.25 3.95 24.88
C SER A 30 15.09 2.95 24.08
N PRO A 31 15.37 1.75 24.63
CA PRO A 31 16.01 0.67 23.86
C PRO A 31 15.06 0.07 22.80
N VAL A 32 13.79 0.46 22.78
CA VAL A 32 12.78 -0.05 21.83
C VAL A 32 12.71 0.85 20.60
N GLU A 33 12.89 0.26 19.42
CA GLU A 33 12.74 0.97 18.14
C GLU A 33 11.38 0.68 17.48
N VAL A 34 10.72 1.73 16.99
CA VAL A 34 9.41 1.63 16.33
C VAL A 34 9.51 2.08 14.88
N TYR A 35 8.99 1.26 13.96
CA TYR A 35 9.06 1.48 12.51
C TYR A 35 7.66 1.46 11.89
N CYS A 36 7.33 2.48 11.10
CA CYS A 36 6.07 2.55 10.38
C CYS A 36 6.26 2.12 8.91
N VAL A 37 5.50 1.11 8.49
CA VAL A 37 5.61 0.51 7.16
C VAL A 37 4.36 0.82 6.31
N PHE A 38 4.60 1.39 5.14
CA PHE A 38 3.59 1.72 4.13
C PHE A 38 3.82 0.92 2.86
N PRO A 39 3.13 -0.21 2.70
CA PRO A 39 3.20 -0.97 1.48
C PRO A 39 2.33 -0.35 0.38
N GLY A 40 2.83 -0.42 -0.84
CA GLY A 40 2.01 -0.35 -2.05
C GLY A 40 1.27 -1.67 -2.28
N HIS A 41 0.96 -1.98 -3.53
CA HIS A 41 0.32 -3.22 -3.91
C HIS A 41 1.33 -4.38 -3.91
N ILE A 42 1.17 -5.30 -2.95
CA ILE A 42 2.04 -6.48 -2.78
C ILE A 42 1.30 -7.75 -3.20
N GLY A 43 1.95 -8.59 -4.01
CA GLY A 43 1.39 -9.82 -4.59
C GLY A 43 1.22 -10.97 -3.59
N THR A 44 0.36 -10.78 -2.59
CA THR A 44 0.02 -11.79 -1.57
C THR A 44 -1.28 -12.53 -1.92
N ASN A 45 -1.68 -13.51 -1.10
CA ASN A 45 -2.98 -14.18 -1.22
C ASN A 45 -4.12 -13.41 -0.52
N ILE A 46 -3.88 -12.20 0.01
CA ILE A 46 -4.80 -11.53 0.93
C ILE A 46 -6.19 -11.33 0.33
N TYR A 47 -6.26 -11.01 -0.96
CA TYR A 47 -7.53 -10.88 -1.66
C TYR A 47 -8.26 -12.22 -1.71
N SER A 48 -7.61 -13.28 -2.19
CA SER A 48 -8.21 -14.64 -2.25
C SER A 48 -8.58 -15.24 -0.90
N SER A 49 -7.98 -14.75 0.20
CA SER A 49 -8.28 -15.21 1.57
C SER A 49 -9.22 -14.27 2.32
N SER A 50 -9.67 -13.18 1.69
CA SER A 50 -10.60 -12.23 2.31
C SER A 50 -12.01 -12.80 2.34
N ARG A 51 -12.78 -12.43 3.38
CA ARG A 51 -14.20 -12.79 3.48
C ARG A 51 -15.04 -11.71 2.82
N PHE A 52 -15.51 -11.96 1.59
CA PHE A 52 -16.42 -11.06 0.90
C PHE A 52 -17.86 -11.37 1.32
N LYS A 53 -18.64 -10.33 1.68
CA LYS A 53 -20.08 -10.45 1.95
C LYS A 53 -20.89 -10.50 0.66
N SER A 54 -20.45 -9.78 -0.35
CA SER A 54 -20.93 -9.81 -1.73
C SER A 54 -19.76 -9.48 -2.66
N PHE A 55 -19.67 -10.16 -3.80
CA PHE A 55 -18.76 -9.80 -4.87
C PHE A 55 -19.51 -8.91 -5.87
N GLU A 56 -19.07 -7.67 -6.01
CA GLU A 56 -19.57 -6.73 -7.01
C GLU A 56 -18.49 -6.59 -8.10
N PRO A 57 -18.78 -6.92 -9.38
CA PRO A 57 -17.81 -6.82 -10.48
C PRO A 57 -17.21 -5.41 -10.64
N ASP A 58 -17.96 -4.38 -10.26
CA ASP A 58 -17.59 -2.95 -10.32
C ASP A 58 -17.14 -2.40 -8.96
N ASP A 59 -16.70 -3.25 -8.03
CA ASP A 59 -16.22 -2.74 -6.75
C ASP A 59 -14.95 -1.90 -6.97
N ALA A 60 -14.98 -0.65 -6.50
CA ALA A 60 -13.99 0.37 -6.87
C ALA A 60 -12.56 0.01 -6.42
N GLY A 61 -12.40 -0.95 -5.52
CA GLY A 61 -11.12 -1.55 -5.15
C GLY A 61 -10.50 -2.39 -6.27
N ALA A 62 -11.30 -3.12 -7.05
CA ALA A 62 -10.84 -3.94 -8.18
C ALA A 62 -10.41 -3.05 -9.37
N ALA A 63 -11.14 -1.96 -9.63
CA ALA A 63 -10.83 -1.02 -10.71
C ALA A 63 -9.45 -0.33 -10.55
N ILE A 64 -9.05 0.03 -9.32
CA ILE A 64 -7.76 0.71 -9.06
C ILE A 64 -6.57 -0.25 -9.22
N PHE A 65 -6.76 -1.55 -8.98
CA PHE A 65 -5.72 -2.57 -9.14
C PHE A 65 -5.84 -3.37 -10.46
N GLY A 66 -6.68 -2.89 -11.39
CA GLY A 66 -6.75 -3.35 -12.78
C GLY A 66 -7.48 -4.67 -12.99
N ALA A 67 -8.56 -4.92 -12.25
CA ALA A 67 -9.33 -6.16 -12.35
C ALA A 67 -10.73 -5.92 -12.91
N ASN A 68 -10.91 -6.16 -14.21
CA ASN A 68 -12.20 -6.55 -14.77
C ASN A 68 -12.32 -8.07 -14.56
N ALA A 69 -12.67 -8.50 -13.36
CA ALA A 69 -12.81 -9.90 -13.01
C ALA A 69 -14.29 -10.27 -12.89
N ALA A 70 -14.69 -11.39 -13.50
CA ALA A 70 -16.07 -11.86 -13.45
C ALA A 70 -16.36 -12.64 -12.15
N THR A 71 -15.31 -13.14 -11.48
CA THR A 71 -15.43 -13.92 -10.25
C THR A 71 -14.42 -13.48 -9.19
N GLU A 72 -14.74 -13.73 -7.92
CA GLU A 72 -13.85 -13.48 -6.78
C GLU A 72 -12.49 -14.18 -6.92
N LYS A 73 -12.50 -15.42 -7.44
CA LYS A 73 -11.28 -16.21 -7.66
C LYS A 73 -10.37 -15.56 -8.71
N GLU A 74 -10.95 -15.12 -9.82
CA GLU A 74 -10.22 -14.38 -10.86
C GLU A 74 -9.67 -13.07 -10.32
N ALA A 75 -10.47 -12.32 -9.57
CA ALA A 75 -10.05 -11.06 -8.96
C ALA A 75 -8.85 -11.27 -8.02
N GLY A 76 -8.84 -12.35 -7.22
CA GLY A 76 -7.70 -12.69 -6.37
C GLY A 76 -6.43 -13.07 -7.14
N ILE A 77 -6.57 -13.82 -8.24
CA ILE A 77 -5.44 -14.14 -9.12
C ILE A 77 -4.89 -12.87 -9.78
N GLN A 78 -5.77 -12.01 -10.30
CA GLN A 78 -5.39 -10.75 -10.93
C GLN A 78 -4.74 -9.80 -9.93
N PHE A 79 -5.29 -9.65 -8.72
CA PHE A 79 -4.67 -8.88 -7.64
C PHE A 79 -3.22 -9.33 -7.41
N LYS A 80 -3.01 -10.63 -7.19
CA LYS A 80 -1.68 -11.18 -6.95
C LYS A 80 -0.72 -10.96 -8.13
N LYS A 81 -1.17 -11.21 -9.37
CA LYS A 81 -0.34 -11.10 -10.58
C LYS A 81 -0.07 -9.65 -11.00
N ASN A 82 -0.99 -8.74 -10.74
CA ASN A 82 -0.89 -7.34 -11.11
C ASN A 82 -0.08 -6.52 -10.10
N ALA A 83 0.33 -7.10 -8.97
CA ALA A 83 1.11 -6.40 -7.97
C ALA A 83 2.52 -6.03 -8.50
N PRO A 84 2.97 -4.77 -8.38
CA PRO A 84 4.32 -4.34 -8.75
C PRO A 84 5.41 -4.91 -7.84
N SER A 85 5.08 -5.37 -6.64
CA SER A 85 6.04 -5.82 -5.64
C SER A 85 5.71 -7.21 -5.13
N SER A 86 6.74 -8.06 -5.02
CA SER A 86 6.61 -9.39 -4.42
C SER A 86 6.67 -9.32 -2.89
N PRO A 87 6.10 -10.30 -2.17
CA PRO A 87 6.24 -10.40 -0.72
C PRO A 87 7.72 -10.48 -0.25
N GLU A 88 8.56 -11.18 -1.01
CA GLU A 88 9.99 -11.31 -0.72
C GLU A 88 10.72 -9.97 -0.86
N TYR A 89 10.40 -9.20 -1.90
CA TYR A 89 10.90 -7.84 -2.07
C TYR A 89 10.47 -6.93 -0.92
N ALA A 90 9.21 -7.01 -0.50
CA ALA A 90 8.69 -6.23 0.62
C ALA A 90 9.44 -6.57 1.92
N ALA A 91 9.60 -7.86 2.24
CA ALA A 91 10.33 -8.32 3.42
C ALA A 91 11.80 -7.85 3.42
N LYS A 92 12.51 -7.99 2.29
CA LYS A 92 13.89 -7.51 2.13
C LYS A 92 13.99 -5.99 2.34
N THR A 93 13.03 -5.23 1.79
CA THR A 93 12.99 -3.78 1.93
C THR A 93 12.75 -3.34 3.37
N ILE A 94 11.85 -4.00 4.09
CA ILE A 94 11.61 -3.74 5.53
C ILE A 94 12.88 -3.97 6.32
N LEU A 95 13.47 -5.17 6.22
CA LEU A 95 14.68 -5.52 6.98
C LEU A 95 15.86 -4.61 6.65
N LYS A 96 16.04 -4.22 5.38
CA LYS A 96 17.06 -3.27 4.95
C LYS A 96 16.88 -1.90 5.61
N ASN A 97 15.64 -1.39 5.69
CA ASN A 97 15.36 -0.08 6.28
C ASN A 97 15.45 -0.09 7.81
N ILE A 98 15.04 -1.18 8.46
CA ILE A 98 15.27 -1.39 9.90
C ILE A 98 16.77 -1.29 10.21
N LYS A 99 17.63 -2.01 9.46
CA LYS A 99 19.10 -1.91 9.63
C LYS A 99 19.65 -0.51 9.42
N LYS A 100 19.02 0.30 8.56
CA LYS A 100 19.39 1.69 8.30
C LYS A 100 18.78 2.69 9.28
N LYS A 101 17.98 2.22 10.25
CA LYS A 101 17.20 3.05 11.17
C LYS A 101 16.24 4.03 10.50
N ASN A 102 15.79 3.70 9.29
CA ASN A 102 14.78 4.49 8.58
C ASN A 102 13.40 4.21 9.19
N LYS A 103 12.96 5.05 10.14
CA LYS A 103 11.71 4.86 10.91
C LYS A 103 10.45 4.82 10.05
N ARG A 104 10.49 5.46 8.87
CA ARG A 104 9.41 5.48 7.89
C ARG A 104 9.79 4.69 6.64
N ILE A 105 9.08 3.60 6.37
CA ILE A 105 9.42 2.64 5.33
C ILE A 105 8.30 2.60 4.29
N LEU A 106 8.56 3.13 3.09
CA LEU A 106 7.68 2.99 1.93
C LEU A 106 8.15 1.79 1.10
N ILE A 107 7.22 0.93 0.64
CA ILE A 107 7.55 -0.26 -0.16
C ILE A 107 6.87 -0.16 -1.51
N GLY A 108 7.68 -0.14 -2.58
CA GLY A 108 7.20 -0.07 -3.95
C GLY A 108 7.06 1.37 -4.45
N PHE A 109 7.22 1.55 -5.76
CA PHE A 109 7.14 2.86 -6.42
C PHE A 109 5.75 3.51 -6.23
N ASP A 110 4.70 2.70 -6.24
CA ASP A 110 3.33 3.14 -6.02
C ASP A 110 3.11 3.71 -4.62
N ALA A 111 3.72 3.14 -3.58
CA ALA A 111 3.67 3.71 -2.22
C ALA A 111 4.31 5.11 -2.17
N HIS A 112 5.47 5.27 -2.81
CA HIS A 112 6.14 6.57 -2.93
C HIS A 112 5.29 7.58 -3.70
N PHE A 113 4.68 7.15 -4.81
CA PHE A 113 3.81 7.99 -5.61
C PHE A 113 2.57 8.44 -4.82
N TYR A 114 1.89 7.52 -4.15
CA TYR A 114 0.70 7.86 -3.35
C TYR A 114 1.02 8.82 -2.21
N ASP A 115 2.14 8.60 -1.51
CA ASP A 115 2.59 9.50 -0.44
C ASP A 115 2.88 10.91 -0.97
N LEU A 116 3.62 11.02 -2.09
CA LEU A 116 3.99 12.30 -2.65
C LEU A 116 2.77 13.05 -3.22
N MET A 117 1.95 12.38 -4.03
CA MET A 117 0.81 13.01 -4.70
C MET A 117 -0.30 13.39 -3.74
N SER A 118 -0.53 12.62 -2.67
CA SER A 118 -1.52 12.99 -1.66
C SER A 118 -1.13 14.24 -0.87
N ARG A 119 0.18 14.49 -0.70
CA ARG A 119 0.70 15.70 -0.05
C ARG A 119 0.70 16.91 -0.97
N LEU A 120 1.17 16.74 -2.22
CA LEU A 120 1.32 17.86 -3.16
C LEU A 120 0.00 18.25 -3.84
N PHE A 121 -0.86 17.27 -4.14
CA PHE A 121 -2.08 17.47 -4.91
C PHE A 121 -3.32 16.87 -4.23
N PRO A 122 -3.64 17.20 -2.98
CA PRO A 122 -4.72 16.55 -2.23
C PRO A 122 -6.09 16.65 -2.91
N LYS A 123 -6.39 17.79 -3.55
CA LYS A 123 -7.67 18.02 -4.26
C LYS A 123 -7.76 17.30 -5.60
N SER A 124 -6.62 17.03 -6.26
CA SER A 124 -6.54 16.45 -7.60
C SER A 124 -6.04 15.01 -7.61
N PHE A 125 -5.69 14.45 -6.45
CA PHE A 125 -5.10 13.13 -6.30
C PHE A 125 -5.89 12.05 -7.04
N LEU A 126 -7.21 12.01 -6.87
CA LEU A 126 -8.09 11.04 -7.55
C LEU A 126 -8.13 11.21 -9.07
N LYS A 127 -7.85 12.41 -9.60
CA LYS A 127 -7.73 12.65 -11.04
C LYS A 127 -6.37 12.20 -11.57
N ILE A 128 -5.31 12.40 -10.77
CA ILE A 128 -3.92 12.09 -11.13
C ILE A 128 -3.64 10.58 -11.03
N ILE A 129 -4.34 9.86 -10.13
CA ILE A 129 -4.09 8.44 -9.86
C ILE A 129 -4.19 7.55 -11.10
N TRP A 130 -4.99 7.93 -12.09
CA TRP A 130 -5.16 7.23 -13.37
C TRP A 130 -3.89 7.17 -14.22
N ILE A 131 -2.90 8.03 -13.95
CA ILE A 131 -1.61 8.06 -14.66
C ILE A 131 -0.66 6.98 -14.11
N LEU A 132 -0.91 6.47 -12.91
CA LEU A 132 -0.02 5.53 -12.23
C LEU A 132 0.26 4.23 -13.01
N PRO A 133 -0.72 3.57 -13.68
CA PRO A 133 -0.45 2.40 -14.50
C PRO A 133 0.53 2.68 -15.65
N PHE A 134 0.46 3.88 -16.23
CA PHE A 134 1.37 4.33 -17.30
C PHE A 134 2.78 4.55 -16.76
N LEU A 135 2.91 5.29 -15.65
CA LEU A 135 4.20 5.50 -14.98
C LEU A 135 4.82 4.18 -14.52
N ARG A 136 4.02 3.22 -14.08
CA ARG A 136 4.50 1.91 -13.68
C ARG A 136 5.16 1.15 -14.83
N ASN A 137 4.63 1.25 -16.06
CA ASN A 137 5.21 0.59 -17.23
C ASN A 137 6.55 1.20 -17.65
N LEU A 138 6.82 2.47 -17.33
CA LEU A 138 8.09 3.14 -17.58
C LEU A 138 9.23 2.66 -16.66
N PHE A 139 8.90 2.17 -15.46
CA PHE A 139 9.87 1.69 -14.47
C PHE A 139 9.91 0.16 -14.32
N LYS A 140 9.16 -0.57 -15.15
CA LYS A 140 9.34 -2.01 -15.33
C LYS A 140 10.62 -2.19 -16.16
N SER A 141 11.78 -2.38 -15.52
CA SER A 141 12.87 -3.06 -16.23
C SER A 141 12.47 -4.52 -16.35
N GLU A 142 12.74 -5.10 -17.52
CA GLU A 142 12.69 -6.55 -17.73
C GLU A 142 13.53 -7.29 -16.69
#